data_AF-A0AAW6E454-F1
#
_entry.id   AF-A0AAW6E454-F1
#
_cell.length_a   1.000
_cell.length_b   1.000
_cell.length_c   1.000
_cell.angle_alpha   90.00
_cell.angle_beta   90.00
_cell.angle_gamma   90.00
#
_symmetry.space_group_name_H-M   'P 1'
#
loop_
_entity.id
_entity.type
_entity.pdbx_description
1 polymer ?
#
loop_
_entity_poly.entity_id
_entity_poly.type
_entity_poly.pdbx_seq_one_letter_code
_entity_poly.pdbx_strand_id
1 'polypeptide(L)'
;MAENITAEQEVYEVDKLTLLDCKKIRLAKEESGFLTLDYEGRTYHKVNPTRLIPFYSKTTYISLSYENSEKEFREIGVIKDMAELDGEQYKLLDSYLEYKYYMPEITKVYSIKDNMRGAIFVKADTTSGQKTICIRDWYQNFRMIGYDYLYVNDADGNKYFCPDIHKLDRKSRQVLEMYT
;
A
#
# COMPACT_ATOMS: atom_id res chain seq x y z
N MET A 1 40.29 0.56 25.80
CA MET A 1 39.23 -0.42 26.13
C MET A 1 37.96 0.40 26.27
N ALA A 2 36.92 0.33 25.46
CA ALA A 2 36.48 -0.41 24.29
C ALA A 2 35.39 0.52 23.67
N GLU A 3 34.84 0.42 22.46
CA GLU A 3 34.58 -0.69 21.55
C GLU A 3 34.63 -0.10 20.12
N ASN A 4 35.41 -0.73 19.23
CA ASN A 4 35.22 -0.52 17.80
C ASN A 4 33.97 -1.32 17.42
N ILE A 5 32.84 -0.63 17.26
CA ILE A 5 31.67 -1.19 16.61
C ILE A 5 32.04 -1.30 15.13
N THR A 6 32.47 -2.48 14.71
CA THR A 6 32.56 -2.84 13.30
C THR A 6 31.15 -2.79 12.73
N ALA A 7 30.82 -1.68 12.08
CA ALA A 7 29.72 -1.64 11.12
C ALA A 7 30.10 -2.63 10.02
N GLU A 8 29.51 -3.82 10.06
CA GLU A 8 29.57 -4.76 8.94
C GLU A 8 29.08 -4.01 7.70
N GLN A 9 29.98 -3.79 6.74
CA GLN A 9 29.61 -3.23 5.46
C GLN A 9 28.62 -4.19 4.80
N GLU A 10 27.36 -3.75 4.70
CA GLU A 10 26.34 -4.46 3.94
C GLU A 10 26.73 -4.45 2.47
N VAL A 11 27.25 -5.58 1.98
CA VAL A 11 27.57 -5.75 0.57
C VAL A 11 26.26 -5.90 -0.20
N TYR A 12 25.97 -4.94 -1.09
CA TYR A 12 24.77 -4.93 -1.91
C TYR A 12 25.07 -5.51 -3.29
N GLU A 13 24.60 -6.73 -3.55
CA GLU A 13 24.65 -7.35 -4.88
C GLU A 13 23.41 -6.96 -5.70
N VAL A 14 23.61 -6.12 -6.72
CA VAL A 14 22.53 -5.54 -7.54
C VAL A 14 21.80 -6.54 -8.46
N ASP A 15 22.41 -7.69 -8.75
CA ASP A 15 21.91 -8.64 -9.76
C ASP A 15 21.37 -9.96 -9.15
N LYS A 16 21.14 -10.00 -7.83
CA LYS A 16 20.73 -11.22 -7.14
C LYS A 16 19.42 -11.04 -6.38
N LEU A 17 18.45 -11.89 -6.71
CA LEU A 17 17.23 -12.03 -5.93
C LEU A 17 17.49 -12.91 -4.71
N THR A 18 17.46 -12.30 -3.52
CA THR A 18 17.59 -13.03 -2.25
C THR A 18 16.22 -13.52 -1.80
N LEU A 19 15.99 -14.84 -1.84
CA LEU A 19 14.77 -15.45 -1.29
C LEU A 19 14.97 -15.75 0.19
N LEU A 20 14.00 -15.32 1.01
CA LEU A 20 13.99 -15.59 2.44
C LEU A 20 13.41 -16.99 2.72
N ASP A 21 14.00 -17.69 3.70
CA ASP A 21 13.42 -18.94 4.21
C ASP A 21 12.26 -18.60 5.15
N CYS A 22 11.03 -18.89 4.70
CA CYS A 22 9.79 -18.61 5.43
C CYS A 22 9.78 -19.19 6.85
N LYS A 23 10.48 -20.31 7.11
CA LYS A 23 10.54 -20.94 8.43
C LYS A 23 11.34 -20.12 9.45
N LYS A 24 12.24 -19.26 8.97
CA LYS A 24 13.10 -18.40 9.80
C LYS A 24 12.52 -17.01 10.04
N ILE A 25 11.42 -16.66 9.36
CA ILE A 25 10.79 -15.34 9.47
C ILE A 25 10.02 -15.21 10.78
N ARG A 26 10.34 -14.17 11.55
CA ARG A 26 9.61 -13.79 12.76
C ARG A 26 9.28 -12.30 12.69
N LEU A 27 8.12 -12.00 12.13
CA LEU A 27 7.51 -10.68 12.10
C LEU A 27 6.77 -10.42 13.41
N ALA A 28 6.85 -9.18 13.88
CA ALA A 28 5.99 -8.64 14.92
C ALA A 28 5.50 -7.24 14.51
N LYS A 29 4.37 -6.81 15.08
CA LYS A 29 3.83 -5.46 14.89
C LYS A 29 4.04 -4.66 16.16
N GLU A 30 4.70 -3.52 16.03
CA GLU A 30 4.89 -2.57 17.12
C GLU A 30 3.59 -1.80 17.42
N GLU A 31 3.52 -1.18 18.60
CA GLU A 31 2.43 -0.25 18.95
C GLU A 31 2.34 0.94 17.97
N SER A 32 3.47 1.33 17.38
CA SER A 32 3.57 2.35 16.34
C SER A 32 2.84 1.96 15.04
N GLY A 33 2.51 0.68 14.88
CA GLY A 33 1.92 0.10 13.68
C GLY A 33 2.93 -0.43 12.67
N PHE A 34 4.23 -0.13 12.82
CA PHE A 34 5.29 -0.68 11.97
C PHE A 34 5.56 -2.16 12.24
N LEU A 35 6.13 -2.87 11.25
CA LEU A 35 6.63 -4.22 11.44
C LEU A 35 8.10 -4.23 11.85
N THR A 36 8.46 -5.17 12.71
CA THR A 36 9.83 -5.66 12.88
C THR A 36 9.97 -7.04 12.25
N LEU A 37 11.19 -7.40 11.86
CA LEU A 37 11.55 -8.73 11.40
C LEU A 37 12.78 -9.20 12.17
N ASP A 38 12.68 -10.32 12.87
CA ASP A 38 13.84 -11.10 13.27
C ASP A 38 14.11 -12.17 12.22
N TYR A 39 15.32 -12.14 11.65
CA TYR A 39 15.75 -13.08 10.63
C TYR A 39 17.25 -13.35 10.77
N GLU A 40 17.64 -14.62 10.89
CA GLU A 40 19.03 -15.09 10.99
C GLU A 40 19.89 -14.35 12.04
N GLY A 41 19.30 -14.06 13.20
CA GLY A 41 20.01 -13.43 14.32
C GLY A 41 20.09 -11.91 14.24
N ARG A 42 19.45 -11.29 13.23
CA ARG A 42 19.36 -9.84 13.08
C ARG A 42 17.91 -9.36 13.15
N THR A 43 17.71 -8.26 13.87
CA THR A 43 16.42 -7.56 13.96
C THR A 43 16.43 -6.35 13.04
N TYR A 44 15.41 -6.27 12.19
CA TYR A 44 15.13 -5.14 11.31
C TYR A 44 13.90 -4.41 11.82
N HIS A 45 14.00 -3.08 11.93
CA HIS A 45 12.88 -2.22 12.35
C HIS A 45 12.27 -1.51 11.15
N LYS A 46 11.00 -1.09 11.29
CA LYS A 46 10.25 -0.39 10.24
C LYS A 46 10.25 -1.14 8.90
N VAL A 47 10.09 -2.46 8.97
CA VAL A 47 10.05 -3.33 7.80
C VAL A 47 8.82 -2.99 6.97
N ASN A 48 9.03 -2.87 5.67
CA ASN A 48 8.05 -2.43 4.69
C ASN A 48 7.81 -3.53 3.64
N PRO A 49 6.78 -4.38 3.82
CA PRO A 49 6.44 -5.41 2.84
C PRO A 49 5.84 -4.81 1.57
N THR A 50 6.33 -5.20 0.40
CA THR A 50 5.87 -4.69 -0.90
C THR A 50 5.59 -5.83 -1.89
N ARG A 51 4.41 -5.82 -2.51
CA ARG A 51 4.07 -6.77 -3.59
C ARG A 51 4.86 -6.41 -4.85
N LEU A 52 5.70 -7.32 -5.33
CA LEU A 52 6.47 -7.11 -6.57
C LEU A 52 5.64 -7.35 -7.84
N ILE A 53 4.63 -8.22 -7.75
CA ILE A 53 3.74 -8.57 -8.87
C ILE A 53 2.25 -8.38 -8.52
N PRO A 54 1.82 -7.18 -8.07
CA PRO A 54 0.52 -6.95 -7.44
C PRO A 54 -0.70 -7.26 -8.33
N PHE A 55 -0.53 -7.30 -9.66
CA PHE A 55 -1.59 -7.65 -10.61
C PHE A 55 -1.72 -9.16 -10.86
N TYR A 56 -0.67 -9.94 -10.59
CA TYR A 56 -0.66 -11.38 -10.79
C TYR A 56 -0.96 -12.16 -9.51
N SER A 57 -0.48 -11.67 -8.37
CA SER A 57 -0.70 -12.33 -7.08
C SER A 57 -0.64 -11.33 -5.93
N LYS A 58 -1.45 -11.59 -4.91
CA LYS A 58 -1.48 -10.80 -3.67
C LYS A 58 -0.56 -11.35 -2.59
N THR A 59 -0.13 -12.60 -2.70
CA THR A 59 0.53 -13.38 -1.64
C THR A 59 1.89 -13.96 -2.05
N THR A 60 2.32 -13.78 -3.30
CA THR A 60 3.62 -14.27 -3.78
C THR A 60 4.53 -13.11 -4.17
N TYR A 61 5.84 -13.31 -4.02
CA TYR A 61 6.89 -12.32 -4.28
C TYR A 61 6.67 -11.02 -3.51
N ILE A 62 6.73 -11.14 -2.18
CA ILE A 62 6.66 -10.00 -1.25
C ILE A 62 8.08 -9.62 -0.85
N SER A 63 8.54 -8.47 -1.32
CA SER A 63 9.81 -7.88 -0.88
C SER A 63 9.66 -7.33 0.54
N LEU A 64 10.60 -7.67 1.42
CA LEU A 64 10.76 -7.05 2.72
C LEU A 64 11.96 -6.10 2.65
N SER A 65 11.72 -4.82 2.90
CA SER A 65 12.75 -3.79 2.94
C SER A 65 12.68 -2.97 4.21
N TYR A 66 13.76 -2.26 4.53
CA TYR A 66 13.81 -1.31 5.64
C TYR A 66 14.64 -0.09 5.25
N GLU A 67 14.54 0.97 6.05
CA GLU A 67 15.37 2.15 5.92
C GLU A 67 16.55 2.04 6.90
N ASN A 68 17.79 2.09 6.40
CA ASN A 68 18.98 2.02 7.24
C ASN A 68 19.26 3.36 7.97
N SER A 69 20.35 3.42 8.75
CA SER A 69 20.74 4.64 9.49
C SER A 69 21.04 5.85 8.60
N GLU A 70 21.35 5.63 7.32
CA GLU A 70 21.65 6.66 6.33
C GLU A 70 20.42 7.09 5.51
N LYS A 71 19.23 6.59 5.88
CA LYS A 71 17.95 6.81 5.18
C LYS A 71 17.89 6.19 3.78
N GLU A 72 18.67 5.16 3.54
CA GLU A 72 18.62 4.40 2.30
C GLU A 72 17.67 3.22 2.43
N PHE A 73 16.85 2.99 1.40
CA PHE A 73 16.04 1.79 1.30
C PHE A 73 16.92 0.59 0.97
N ARG A 74 16.88 -0.42 1.83
CA ARG A 74 17.60 -1.69 1.66
C ARG A 74 16.62 -2.85 1.65
N GLU A 75 16.69 -3.68 0.61
CA GLU A 75 15.96 -4.95 0.58
C GLU A 75 16.66 -5.97 1.49
N ILE A 76 15.88 -6.61 2.36
CA ILE A 76 16.31 -7.73 3.20
C ILE A 76 16.23 -9.03 2.38
N GLY A 77 15.12 -9.18 1.65
CA GLY A 77 14.90 -10.27 0.70
C GLY A 77 13.42 -10.39 0.35
N VAL A 78 13.10 -11.45 -0.39
CA VAL A 78 11.76 -11.69 -0.94
C VAL A 78 11.19 -12.99 -0.41
N ILE A 79 9.96 -12.91 0.11
CA ILE A 79 9.11 -14.07 0.37
C ILE A 79 8.53 -14.51 -0.97
N LYS A 80 8.92 -15.69 -1.45
CA LYS A 80 8.42 -16.22 -2.73
C LYS A 80 6.92 -16.54 -2.66
N ASP A 81 6.49 -17.24 -1.62
CA ASP A 81 5.08 -17.56 -1.37
C ASP A 81 4.79 -17.44 0.12
N MET A 82 3.85 -16.57 0.50
CA MET A 82 3.43 -16.42 1.89
C MET A 82 2.83 -17.71 2.45
N ALA A 83 2.29 -18.62 1.63
CA ALA A 83 1.75 -19.90 2.08
C ALA A 83 2.78 -20.81 2.78
N GLU A 84 4.08 -20.55 2.60
CA GLU A 84 5.17 -21.26 3.29
C GLU A 84 5.47 -20.69 4.68
N LEU A 85 4.86 -19.56 5.07
CA LEU A 85 4.96 -19.00 6.42
C LEU A 85 4.15 -19.83 7.43
N ASP A 86 4.59 -19.84 8.67
CA ASP A 86 3.76 -20.32 9.78
C ASP A 86 2.44 -19.52 9.84
N GLY A 87 1.36 -20.17 10.27
CA GLY A 87 0.00 -19.59 10.15
C GLY A 87 -0.20 -18.24 10.86
N GLU A 88 0.51 -17.98 11.96
CA GLU A 88 0.50 -16.67 12.64
C GLU A 88 1.25 -15.60 11.83
N GLN A 89 2.40 -15.97 11.25
CA GLN A 89 3.21 -15.10 10.41
C GLN A 89 2.47 -14.73 9.12
N TYR A 90 1.81 -15.71 8.50
CA TYR A 90 0.91 -15.47 7.36
C TYR A 90 -0.15 -14.43 7.70
N LYS A 91 -0.93 -14.66 8.77
CA LYS A 91 -2.04 -13.77 9.16
C LYS A 91 -1.56 -12.36 9.46
N LEU A 92 -0.43 -12.22 10.14
CA LEU A 92 0.15 -10.92 10.46
C LEU A 92 0.52 -10.16 9.18
N LEU A 93 1.26 -10.80 8.27
CA LEU A 93 1.70 -10.17 7.04
C LEU A 93 0.52 -9.88 6.09
N ASP A 94 -0.43 -10.81 5.98
CA ASP A 94 -1.62 -10.66 5.15
C ASP A 94 -2.47 -9.48 5.62
N SER A 95 -2.80 -9.40 6.91
CA SER A 95 -3.55 -8.26 7.47
C SER A 95 -2.81 -6.92 7.33
N TYR A 96 -1.48 -6.93 7.45
CA TYR A 96 -0.67 -5.74 7.20
C TYR A 96 -0.74 -5.29 5.73
N LEU A 97 -0.61 -6.24 4.79
CA LEU A 97 -0.72 -5.96 3.36
C LEU A 97 -2.14 -5.54 2.95
N GLU A 98 -3.17 -6.15 3.52
CA GLU A 98 -4.56 -5.74 3.34
C GLU A 98 -4.77 -4.29 3.78
N TYR A 99 -4.25 -3.92 4.96
CA TYR A 99 -4.29 -2.54 5.44
C TYR A 99 -3.49 -1.59 4.53
N LYS A 100 -2.24 -1.95 4.18
CA LYS A 100 -1.35 -1.12 3.36
C LYS A 100 -1.91 -0.83 1.97
N TYR A 101 -2.55 -1.82 1.36
CA TYR A 101 -3.12 -1.70 0.01
C TYR A 101 -4.63 -1.49 0.04
N TYR A 102 -5.20 -1.16 1.19
CA TYR A 102 -6.63 -0.93 1.32
C TYR A 102 -7.05 0.28 0.46
N MET A 103 -8.10 0.07 -0.32
CA MET A 103 -8.67 1.06 -1.22
C MET A 103 -10.18 1.00 -1.01
N PRO A 104 -10.82 1.99 -0.36
CA PRO A 104 -12.25 1.94 -0.16
C PRO A 104 -13.00 2.07 -1.47
N GLU A 105 -14.07 1.29 -1.63
CA GLU A 105 -14.97 1.41 -2.78
C GLU A 105 -15.92 2.60 -2.56
N ILE A 106 -16.03 3.48 -3.55
CA ILE A 106 -17.02 4.55 -3.64
C ILE A 106 -18.34 3.93 -4.10
N THR A 107 -19.33 3.98 -3.22
CA THR A 107 -20.67 3.39 -3.47
C THR A 107 -21.72 4.45 -3.79
N LYS A 108 -21.42 5.72 -3.52
CA LYS A 108 -22.30 6.87 -3.83
C LYS A 108 -21.53 8.18 -3.90
N VAL A 109 -21.89 9.05 -4.84
CA VAL A 109 -21.32 10.41 -4.97
C VAL A 109 -22.43 11.44 -4.79
N TYR A 110 -22.31 12.27 -3.76
CA TYR A 110 -23.30 13.31 -3.43
C TYR A 110 -23.07 14.61 -4.18
N SER A 111 -21.81 15.03 -4.29
CA SER A 111 -21.42 16.30 -4.92
C SER A 111 -19.92 16.32 -5.18
N ILE A 112 -19.53 17.02 -6.25
CA ILE A 112 -18.15 17.42 -6.53
C ILE A 112 -18.11 18.95 -6.51
N LYS A 113 -17.17 19.52 -5.76
CA LYS A 113 -16.94 20.98 -5.73
C LYS A 113 -15.52 21.30 -6.17
N ASP A 114 -15.38 22.12 -7.20
CA ASP A 114 -14.08 22.63 -7.67
C ASP A 114 -13.73 23.93 -6.91
N ASN A 115 -12.50 24.05 -6.41
CA ASN A 115 -12.01 25.27 -5.78
C ASN A 115 -11.40 26.28 -6.77
N MET A 116 -11.45 25.99 -8.07
CA MET A 116 -10.85 26.75 -9.17
C MET A 116 -9.33 26.93 -9.06
N ARG A 117 -8.67 26.06 -8.28
CA ARG A 117 -7.22 26.05 -8.04
C ARG A 117 -6.63 24.65 -8.26
N GLY A 118 -7.27 23.87 -9.13
CA GLY A 118 -6.81 22.53 -9.50
C GLY A 118 -7.17 21.43 -8.50
N ALA A 119 -8.02 21.71 -7.50
CA ALA A 119 -8.50 20.68 -6.58
C ALA A 119 -10.02 20.57 -6.54
N ILE A 120 -10.51 19.33 -6.45
CA ILE A 120 -11.94 19.03 -6.26
C ILE A 120 -12.18 18.36 -4.91
N PHE A 121 -13.37 18.59 -4.36
CA PHE A 121 -13.85 17.99 -3.12
C PHE A 121 -15.04 17.09 -3.44
N VAL A 122 -14.84 15.78 -3.31
CA VAL A 122 -15.86 14.77 -3.62
C VAL A 122 -16.49 14.31 -2.32
N LYS A 123 -17.76 14.64 -2.09
CA LYS A 123 -18.53 14.09 -0.98
C LYS A 123 -19.14 12.76 -1.41
N ALA A 124 -18.74 11.66 -0.77
CA ALA A 124 -19.11 10.31 -1.18
C ALA A 124 -19.32 9.36 0.01
N ASP A 125 -20.16 8.34 -0.19
CA ASP A 125 -20.15 7.16 0.69
C ASP A 125 -19.13 6.16 0.16
N THR A 126 -18.39 5.55 1.09
CA THR A 126 -17.43 4.50 0.79
C THR A 126 -17.66 3.29 1.69
N THR A 127 -17.01 2.17 1.38
CA THR A 127 -16.97 0.99 2.27
C THR A 127 -16.34 1.28 3.64
N SER A 128 -15.67 2.42 3.81
CA SER A 128 -15.11 2.89 5.10
C SER A 128 -15.93 4.04 5.72
N GLY A 129 -17.18 4.21 5.30
CA GLY A 129 -18.06 5.29 5.71
C GLY A 129 -18.03 6.52 4.80
N GLN A 130 -18.77 7.55 5.20
CA GLN A 130 -18.89 8.78 4.43
C GLN A 130 -17.61 9.63 4.53
N LYS A 131 -17.13 10.15 3.40
CA LYS A 131 -15.92 10.95 3.30
C LYS A 131 -16.12 12.19 2.43
N THR A 132 -15.31 13.22 2.70
CA THR A 132 -15.06 14.32 1.76
C THR A 132 -13.64 14.15 1.26
N ILE A 133 -13.50 13.67 0.03
CA ILE A 133 -12.21 13.33 -0.58
C ILE A 133 -11.66 14.59 -1.25
N CYS A 134 -10.52 15.07 -0.78
CA CYS A 134 -9.81 16.24 -1.33
C CYS A 134 -8.81 15.76 -2.38
N ILE A 135 -9.02 16.10 -3.65
CA ILE A 135 -8.21 15.61 -4.76
C ILE A 135 -7.49 16.80 -5.37
N ARG A 136 -6.15 16.81 -5.32
CA ARG A 136 -5.31 17.81 -6.01
C ARG A 136 -4.97 17.33 -7.41
N ASP A 137 -4.66 18.26 -8.31
CA ASP A 137 -4.37 18.00 -9.71
C ASP A 137 -5.37 17.01 -10.31
N TRP A 138 -6.66 17.29 -10.11
CA TRP A 138 -7.70 16.27 -10.22
C TRP A 138 -7.77 15.58 -11.59
N TYR A 139 -7.38 16.27 -12.67
CA TYR A 139 -7.20 15.65 -14.01
C TYR A 139 -6.24 14.45 -14.02
N GLN A 140 -5.28 14.41 -13.10
CA GLN A 140 -4.33 13.32 -12.92
C GLN A 140 -4.82 12.24 -11.94
N ASN A 141 -5.63 12.65 -10.97
CA ASN A 141 -5.91 11.85 -9.78
C ASN A 141 -7.38 11.43 -9.62
N PHE A 142 -8.28 11.87 -10.50
CA PHE A 142 -9.69 11.48 -10.57
C PHE A 142 -9.98 11.05 -12.01
N ARG A 143 -9.96 9.74 -12.27
CA ARG A 143 -9.88 9.23 -13.65
C ARG A 143 -10.71 7.99 -13.88
N MET A 144 -11.30 7.92 -15.06
CA MET A 144 -11.80 6.68 -15.61
C MET A 144 -10.65 5.84 -16.16
N ILE A 145 -10.59 4.58 -15.75
CA ILE A 145 -9.74 3.54 -16.34
C ILE A 145 -10.67 2.66 -17.18
N GLY A 146 -10.49 2.67 -18.50
CA GLY A 146 -11.45 2.03 -19.39
C GLY A 146 -12.78 2.79 -19.41
N TYR A 147 -13.91 2.07 -19.43
CA TYR A 147 -15.23 2.67 -19.62
C TYR A 147 -16.02 2.90 -18.33
N ASP A 148 -15.78 2.08 -17.29
CA ASP A 148 -16.64 1.95 -16.12
C ASP A 148 -15.90 2.06 -14.78
N TYR A 149 -14.57 1.89 -14.77
CA TYR A 149 -13.79 1.90 -13.54
C TYR A 149 -13.30 3.30 -13.16
N LEU A 150 -13.79 3.86 -12.06
CA LEU A 150 -13.27 5.12 -11.50
C LEU A 150 -12.11 4.83 -10.54
N TYR A 151 -10.96 5.45 -10.76
CA TYR A 151 -9.83 5.45 -9.83
C TYR A 151 -9.59 6.85 -9.28
N VAL A 152 -9.36 6.94 -7.97
CA VAL A 152 -9.18 8.20 -7.25
C VAL A 152 -7.96 8.13 -6.34
N ASN A 153 -7.08 9.13 -6.42
CA ASN A 153 -6.01 9.37 -5.46
C ASN A 153 -6.23 10.73 -4.79
N ASP A 154 -6.29 10.77 -3.46
CA ASP A 154 -6.49 12.02 -2.73
C ASP A 154 -5.17 12.73 -2.40
N ALA A 155 -5.26 13.94 -1.86
CA ALA A 155 -4.10 14.78 -1.54
C ALA A 155 -3.16 14.17 -0.48
N ASP A 156 -3.64 13.20 0.31
CA ASP A 156 -2.89 12.49 1.34
C ASP A 156 -2.35 11.13 0.83
N GLY A 157 -2.60 10.80 -0.45
CA GLY A 157 -2.16 9.57 -1.09
C GLY A 157 -3.10 8.37 -0.87
N ASN A 158 -4.24 8.55 -0.19
CA ASN A 158 -5.25 7.51 -0.08
C ASN A 158 -5.84 7.23 -1.45
N LYS A 159 -6.17 5.96 -1.70
CA LYS A 159 -6.72 5.52 -2.97
C LYS A 159 -8.18 5.13 -2.74
N TYR A 160 -9.03 5.38 -3.72
CA TYR A 160 -10.41 4.95 -3.75
C TYR A 160 -10.73 4.46 -5.16
N PHE A 161 -11.78 3.66 -5.28
CA PHE A 161 -12.23 3.19 -6.58
C PHE A 161 -13.74 3.01 -6.66
N CYS A 162 -14.30 3.02 -7.86
CA CYS A 162 -15.62 2.47 -8.14
C CYS A 162 -15.46 1.50 -9.30
N PRO A 163 -15.72 0.19 -9.12
CA PRO A 163 -15.44 -0.81 -10.15
C PRO A 163 -16.32 -0.65 -11.39
N ASP A 164 -17.52 -0.08 -11.22
CA ASP A 164 -18.48 0.15 -12.29
C ASP A 164 -19.39 1.32 -11.92
N ILE A 165 -19.12 2.49 -12.51
CA ILE A 165 -19.90 3.71 -12.26
C ILE A 165 -21.36 3.58 -12.73
N HIS A 166 -21.69 2.64 -13.63
CA HIS A 166 -23.06 2.46 -14.11
C HIS A 166 -23.97 1.83 -13.04
N LYS A 167 -23.38 1.15 -12.05
CA LYS A 167 -24.10 0.62 -10.87
C LYS A 167 -24.42 1.69 -9.83
N LEU A 168 -23.82 2.87 -9.94
CA LEU A 168 -24.16 3.99 -9.06
C LEU A 168 -25.56 4.53 -9.37
N ASP A 169 -26.19 5.12 -8.35
CA ASP A 169 -27.49 5.76 -8.53
C ASP A 169 -27.42 6.90 -9.57
N ARG A 170 -28.57 7.23 -10.15
CA ARG A 170 -28.66 8.23 -11.23
C ARG A 170 -28.03 9.57 -10.85
N LYS A 171 -28.19 10.02 -9.59
CA LYS A 171 -27.65 11.30 -9.14
C LYS A 171 -26.13 11.26 -9.07
N SER A 172 -25.57 10.17 -8.55
CA SER A 172 -24.11 9.95 -8.56
C SER A 172 -23.53 10.03 -9.98
N ARG A 173 -24.15 9.34 -10.94
CA ARG A 173 -23.70 9.34 -12.35
C ARG A 173 -23.74 10.72 -12.99
N GLN A 174 -24.82 11.48 -12.79
CA GLN A 174 -24.94 12.85 -13.30
C GLN A 174 -23.88 13.79 -12.73
N VAL A 175 -23.48 13.60 -11.47
CA VAL A 175 -22.40 14.38 -10.86
C VAL A 175 -21.04 14.00 -11.47
N LEU A 176 -20.81 12.72 -11.72
CA LEU A 176 -19.56 12.22 -12.32
C LEU A 176 -19.39 12.66 -13.77
N GLU A 177 -20.45 12.62 -14.60
CA GLU A 177 -20.43 13.02 -16.02
C GLU A 177 -19.88 14.44 -16.28
N MET A 178 -19.89 15.32 -15.28
CA MET A 178 -19.34 16.68 -15.40
C MET A 178 -17.80 16.73 -15.25
N TYR A 179 -17.20 15.64 -14.77
CA TYR A 179 -15.79 15.56 -14.36
C TYR A 179 -15.07 14.29 -14.87
N THR A 180 -15.74 13.43 -15.63
CA THR A 180 -15.19 12.18 -16.19
C THR A 180 -15.48 12.06 -17.67
#